data_AF-A0A378NHC4-F1
#
_entry.id   AF-A0A378NHC4-F1
#
_cell.length_a   1.000
_cell.length_b   1.000
_cell.length_c   1.000
_cell.angle_alpha   90.00
_cell.angle_beta   90.00
_cell.angle_gamma   90.00
#
_symmetry.space_group_name_H-M   'P 1'
#
loop_
_entity.id
_entity.type
_entity.pdbx_description
1 polymer ?
#
loop_
_entity_poly.entity_id
_entity_poly.type
_entity_poly.pdbx_seq_one_letter_code
_entity_poly.pdbx_strand_id
1 'polypeptide(L)'
;MSQLKSLLHEKDKHIKTARFFASLFFIIILVLAGVIYTSPSRLTIYNPPDLRAGSQRAWWEIPKPTIYAFSYQIFQQVNRWLNNGEEDYEKNITALKPFLTPHCEAFLRQDYKDRLRNNELRGRTRMVYEITGRGYSEDKVTVFSEDSWAVNLDLGVDEHFQGQPVKRTYIRFPISIVRMEVDSVQNPWGLGFNCYNSIPKLLEGVEPKTEEKK
;
A
#
# COMPACT_ATOMS: atom_id res chain seq x y z
N MET A 1 -36.45 41.69 57.16
CA MET A 1 -35.04 41.32 56.90
C MET A 1 -34.80 39.85 56.47
N SER A 2 -35.81 38.96 56.50
CA SER A 2 -35.67 37.54 56.11
C SER A 2 -35.76 37.29 54.59
N GLN A 3 -36.72 37.92 53.91
CA GLN A 3 -36.99 37.70 52.48
C GLN A 3 -35.88 38.20 51.54
N LEU A 4 -35.19 39.29 51.89
CA LEU A 4 -34.06 39.80 51.11
C LEU A 4 -32.87 38.82 51.17
N LYS A 5 -32.64 38.19 52.33
CA LYS A 5 -31.56 37.20 52.50
C LYS A 5 -31.84 35.91 51.74
N SER A 6 -33.09 35.46 51.70
CA SER A 6 -33.47 34.27 50.91
C SER A 6 -33.33 34.52 49.41
N LEU A 7 -33.73 35.70 48.92
CA LEU A 7 -33.54 36.09 47.51
C LEU A 7 -32.05 36.21 47.14
N LEU A 8 -31.22 36.77 48.01
CA LEU A 8 -29.77 36.83 47.80
C LEU A 8 -29.14 35.44 47.79
N HIS A 9 -29.53 34.55 48.71
CA HIS A 9 -29.06 33.16 48.73
C HIS A 9 -29.47 32.36 47.49
N GLU A 10 -30.67 32.58 46.98
CA GLU A 10 -31.15 31.95 45.73
C GLU A 10 -30.30 32.42 44.54
N LYS A 11 -30.05 33.73 44.41
CA LYS A 11 -29.19 34.27 43.34
C LYS A 11 -27.73 33.81 43.45
N ASP A 12 -27.17 33.75 44.67
CA ASP A 12 -25.83 33.22 44.89
C ASP A 12 -25.72 31.74 44.50
N LYS A 13 -26.77 30.94 44.77
CA LYS A 13 -26.83 29.55 44.35
C LYS A 13 -26.83 29.43 42.83
N HIS A 14 -27.63 30.25 42.14
CA HIS A 14 -27.65 30.31 40.68
C HIS A 14 -26.29 30.74 40.09
N ILE A 15 -25.62 31.73 40.68
CA ILE A 15 -24.30 32.20 40.24
C ILE A 15 -23.25 31.09 40.45
N LYS A 16 -23.29 30.39 41.60
CA LYS A 16 -22.37 29.27 41.87
C LYS A 16 -22.60 28.11 40.90
N THR A 17 -23.86 27.73 40.62
CA THR A 17 -24.16 26.69 39.63
C THR A 17 -23.74 27.10 38.23
N ALA A 18 -23.96 28.35 37.83
CA ALA A 18 -23.53 28.85 36.52
C ALA A 18 -22.00 28.83 36.37
N ARG A 19 -21.25 29.22 37.41
CA ARG A 19 -19.78 29.14 37.42
C ARG A 19 -19.28 27.70 37.35
N PHE A 20 -19.94 26.76 38.04
CA PHE A 20 -19.59 25.35 37.96
C PHE A 20 -19.76 24.82 36.53
N PHE A 21 -20.91 25.06 35.89
CA PHE A 21 -21.12 24.64 34.50
C PHE A 21 -20.18 25.35 33.52
N ALA A 22 -19.91 26.64 33.71
CA ALA A 22 -18.94 27.37 32.89
C ALA A 22 -17.53 26.78 33.00
N SER A 23 -17.10 26.44 34.21
CA SER A 23 -15.81 25.77 34.42
C SER A 23 -15.77 24.38 33.82
N LEU A 24 -16.86 23.61 33.91
CA LEU A 24 -16.96 22.29 33.30
C LEU A 24 -16.87 22.37 31.77
N PHE A 25 -17.61 23.29 31.15
CA PHE A 25 -17.55 23.52 29.70
C PHE A 25 -16.16 23.99 29.26
N PHE A 26 -15.51 24.85 30.05
CA PHE A 26 -14.15 25.28 29.76
C PHE A 26 -13.18 24.09 29.75
N ILE A 27 -13.29 23.18 30.71
CA ILE A 27 -12.48 21.94 30.74
C ILE A 27 -12.77 21.06 29.52
N ILE A 28 -14.04 20.87 29.15
CA ILE A 28 -14.42 20.09 27.95
C ILE A 28 -13.81 20.71 26.68
N ILE A 29 -13.86 22.04 26.55
CA ILE A 29 -13.28 22.75 25.40
C ILE A 29 -11.77 22.54 25.35
N LEU A 30 -11.07 22.60 26.49
CA LEU A 30 -9.63 22.34 26.53
C LEU A 30 -9.29 20.90 26.12
N VAL A 31 -10.07 19.92 26.56
CA VAL A 31 -9.88 18.52 26.16
C VAL A 31 -10.08 18.35 24.65
N LEU A 32 -11.17 18.91 24.08
CA LEU A 32 -11.44 18.86 22.64
C LEU A 32 -10.35 19.56 21.83
N ALA A 33 -9.87 20.72 22.28
CA ALA A 33 -8.75 21.43 21.64
C ALA A 33 -7.46 20.60 21.67
N GLY A 34 -7.18 19.92 22.79
CA GLY A 34 -6.06 18.99 22.91
C GLY A 34 -6.16 17.83 21.91
N VAL A 35 -7.34 17.20 21.80
CA VAL A 35 -7.59 16.11 20.84
C VAL A 35 -7.37 16.57 19.41
N ILE A 36 -7.92 17.73 19.03
CA ILE A 36 -7.75 18.30 17.67
C ILE A 36 -6.28 18.62 17.40
N TYR A 37 -5.56 19.17 18.38
CA TYR A 37 -4.14 19.48 18.25
C TYR A 37 -3.28 18.21 18.06
N THR A 38 -3.65 17.11 18.70
CA THR A 38 -2.98 15.81 18.53
C THR A 38 -3.40 15.04 17.28
N SER A 39 -4.44 15.50 16.57
CA SER A 39 -4.95 14.79 15.39
C SER A 39 -3.92 14.83 14.25
N PRO A 40 -3.69 13.71 13.54
CA PRO A 40 -2.77 13.68 12.40
C PRO A 40 -3.20 14.70 11.33
N SER A 41 -2.23 15.46 10.82
CA SER A 41 -2.45 16.54 9.84
C SER A 41 -2.74 16.04 8.42
N ARG A 42 -2.58 14.73 8.17
CA ARG A 42 -2.89 14.07 6.90
C ARG A 42 -3.63 12.76 7.19
N LEU A 43 -4.85 12.65 6.67
CA LEU A 43 -5.64 11.43 6.69
C LEU A 43 -5.80 10.93 5.25
N THR A 44 -5.20 9.79 4.94
CA THR A 44 -5.36 9.15 3.63
C THR A 44 -6.63 8.30 3.65
N ILE A 45 -7.64 8.70 2.87
CA ILE A 45 -8.89 7.94 2.73
C ILE A 45 -8.81 7.11 1.45
N TYR A 46 -8.88 5.78 1.60
CA TYR A 46 -8.91 4.88 0.45
C TYR A 46 -10.35 4.64 0.00
N ASN A 47 -10.69 5.16 -1.17
CA ASN A 47 -12.00 4.93 -1.76
C ASN A 47 -11.93 3.78 -2.78
N PRO A 48 -12.63 2.65 -2.56
CA PRO A 48 -12.63 1.57 -3.54
C PRO A 48 -13.32 1.98 -4.84
N PRO A 49 -13.01 1.31 -5.96
CA PRO A 49 -13.58 1.62 -7.27
C PRO A 49 -15.09 1.34 -7.40
N ASP A 50 -15.71 0.64 -6.44
CA ASP A 50 -17.16 0.41 -6.40
C ASP A 50 -17.83 1.15 -5.24
N LEU A 51 -18.65 2.16 -5.56
CA LEU A 51 -19.38 3.02 -4.62
C LEU A 51 -20.83 2.60 -4.42
N ARG A 52 -21.29 1.51 -5.07
CA ARG A 52 -22.71 1.13 -5.08
C ARG A 52 -23.22 0.62 -3.72
N ALA A 53 -22.33 0.20 -2.84
CA ALA A 53 -22.65 -0.11 -1.46
C ALA A 53 -22.18 1.03 -0.56
N GLY A 54 -23.11 1.66 0.17
CA GLY A 54 -22.78 2.59 1.25
C GLY A 54 -21.80 1.91 2.21
N SER A 55 -20.59 2.46 2.33
CA SER A 55 -19.46 1.82 2.99
C SER A 55 -19.33 2.34 4.41
N GLN A 56 -19.92 1.65 5.39
CA GLN A 56 -19.42 1.73 6.76
C GLN A 56 -18.15 0.88 6.82
N ARG A 57 -16.99 1.54 6.84
CA ARG A 57 -15.68 0.88 6.97
C ARG A 57 -14.86 1.56 8.04
N ALA A 58 -14.06 0.76 8.72
CA ALA A 58 -13.07 1.24 9.66
C ALA A 58 -12.05 2.12 8.91
N TRP A 59 -11.73 3.30 9.44
CA TRP A 59 -10.84 4.25 8.74
C TRP A 59 -9.40 3.74 8.56
N TRP A 60 -9.00 2.74 9.35
CA TRP A 60 -7.67 2.11 9.31
C TRP A 60 -7.57 0.94 8.30
N GLU A 61 -8.71 0.47 7.79
CA GLU A 61 -8.78 -0.64 6.85
C GLU A 61 -8.38 -0.17 5.45
N ILE A 62 -7.34 -0.77 4.88
CA ILE A 62 -6.91 -0.51 3.50
C ILE A 62 -7.70 -1.45 2.58
N PRO A 63 -8.41 -0.94 1.57
CA PRO A 63 -9.14 -1.77 0.61
C PRO A 63 -8.21 -2.72 -0.14
N LYS A 64 -8.63 -3.98 -0.28
CA LYS A 64 -7.93 -4.99 -1.09
C LYS A 64 -7.59 -4.54 -2.52
N PRO A 65 -8.45 -3.80 -3.27
CA PRO A 65 -8.07 -3.29 -4.58
C PRO A 65 -6.83 -2.39 -4.54
N THR A 66 -6.69 -1.56 -3.49
CA THR A 66 -5.53 -0.69 -3.29
C THR A 66 -4.27 -1.50 -3.01
N ILE A 67 -4.36 -2.52 -2.15
CA ILE A 67 -3.23 -3.40 -1.81
C ILE A 67 -2.77 -4.16 -3.06
N TYR A 68 -3.70 -4.66 -3.87
CA TYR A 68 -3.40 -5.32 -5.13
C TYR A 68 -2.73 -4.37 -6.13
N ALA A 69 -3.29 -3.17 -6.32
CA ALA A 69 -2.74 -2.16 -7.23
C ALA A 69 -1.32 -1.75 -6.84
N PHE A 70 -1.08 -1.49 -5.55
CA PHE A 70 0.26 -1.23 -5.01
C PHE A 70 1.23 -2.36 -5.35
N SER A 71 0.84 -3.60 -5.02
CA SER A 71 1.68 -4.78 -5.25
C SER A 71 2.06 -4.93 -6.72
N TYR A 72 1.08 -4.84 -7.61
CA TYR A 72 1.29 -4.95 -9.05
C TYR A 72 2.20 -3.84 -9.57
N GLN A 73 1.96 -2.58 -9.20
CA GLN A 73 2.74 -1.45 -9.67
C GLN A 73 4.19 -1.53 -9.23
N ILE A 74 4.47 -1.83 -7.96
CA ILE A 74 5.84 -1.95 -7.47
C ILE A 74 6.53 -3.15 -8.11
N PHE A 75 5.88 -4.31 -8.19
CA PHE A 75 6.46 -5.49 -8.81
C PHE A 75 6.80 -5.26 -10.29
N GLN A 76 5.88 -4.63 -11.04
CA GLN A 76 6.10 -4.28 -12.44
C GLN A 76 7.28 -3.30 -12.58
N GLN A 77 7.31 -2.23 -11.78
CA GLN A 77 8.36 -1.22 -11.91
C GLN A 77 9.74 -1.77 -11.54
N VAL A 78 9.86 -2.61 -10.51
CA VAL A 78 11.12 -3.30 -10.16
C VAL A 78 11.60 -4.17 -11.34
N ASN A 79 10.70 -4.93 -11.94
CA ASN A 79 11.03 -5.95 -12.95
C ASN A 79 10.96 -5.47 -14.40
N ARG A 80 10.82 -4.16 -14.65
CA ARG A 80 10.75 -3.58 -15.99
C ARG A 80 12.14 -3.13 -16.44
N TRP A 81 12.75 -3.88 -17.35
CA TRP A 81 14.05 -3.55 -17.95
C TRP A 81 13.82 -3.20 -19.41
N LEU A 82 13.86 -1.91 -19.75
CA LEU A 82 13.48 -1.44 -21.07
C LEU A 82 14.61 -1.55 -22.08
N ASN A 83 15.84 -1.26 -21.65
CA ASN A 83 17.01 -1.17 -22.51
C ASN A 83 18.08 -2.19 -22.13
N ASN A 84 18.42 -2.25 -20.85
CA ASN A 84 19.45 -3.16 -20.34
C ASN A 84 19.16 -3.54 -18.89
N GLY A 85 18.98 -4.84 -18.64
CA GLY A 85 18.73 -5.38 -17.31
C GLY A 85 19.83 -5.06 -16.29
N GLU A 86 21.08 -4.86 -16.72
CA GLU A 86 22.17 -4.50 -15.79
C GLU A 86 21.94 -3.10 -15.18
N GLU A 87 21.59 -2.12 -16.02
CA GLU A 87 21.42 -0.74 -15.58
C GLU A 87 20.01 -0.50 -15.01
N ASP A 88 18.99 -0.98 -15.71
CA ASP A 88 17.60 -0.71 -15.38
C ASP A 88 17.21 -1.37 -14.05
N TYR A 89 17.65 -2.61 -13.80
CA TYR A 89 17.26 -3.30 -12.58
C TYR A 89 17.82 -2.61 -11.32
N GLU A 90 19.10 -2.28 -11.33
CA GLU A 90 19.75 -1.59 -10.22
C GLU A 90 19.16 -0.19 -9.98
N LYS A 91 18.89 0.53 -11.07
CA LYS A 91 18.23 1.83 -11.03
C LYS A 91 16.82 1.73 -10.43
N ASN A 92 16.02 0.75 -10.87
CA ASN A 92 14.65 0.56 -10.38
C ASN A 92 14.63 0.22 -8.88
N ILE A 93 15.51 -0.67 -8.42
CA ILE A 93 15.63 -1.00 -6.98
C ILE A 93 15.94 0.28 -6.18
N THR A 94 16.85 1.12 -6.69
CA THR A 94 17.22 2.38 -6.03
C THR A 94 16.07 3.38 -5.98
N ALA A 95 15.37 3.55 -7.11
CA ALA A 95 14.25 4.49 -7.21
C ALA A 95 13.05 4.07 -6.34
N LEU A 96 12.82 2.77 -6.19
CA LEU A 96 11.67 2.24 -5.46
C LEU A 96 11.93 1.98 -3.98
N LYS A 97 13.13 2.30 -3.49
CA LYS A 97 13.52 2.13 -2.08
C LYS A 97 12.46 2.61 -1.06
N PRO A 98 11.76 3.75 -1.24
CA PRO A 98 10.71 4.19 -0.31
C PRO A 98 9.51 3.23 -0.17
N PHE A 99 9.32 2.33 -1.13
CA PHE A 99 8.24 1.36 -1.17
C PHE A 99 8.68 -0.06 -0.77
N LEU A 100 9.98 -0.30 -0.61
CA LEU A 100 10.53 -1.62 -0.28
C LEU A 100 10.77 -1.72 1.23
N THR A 101 10.47 -2.88 1.82
CA THR A 101 10.98 -3.16 3.16
C THR A 101 12.52 -3.32 3.11
N PRO A 102 13.24 -3.05 4.21
CA PRO A 102 14.70 -3.23 4.23
C PRO A 102 15.14 -4.65 3.87
N HIS A 103 14.34 -5.65 4.28
CA HIS A 103 14.55 -7.05 3.91
C HIS A 103 14.41 -7.27 2.40
N CYS A 104 13.35 -6.71 1.80
CA CYS A 104 13.12 -6.86 0.36
C CYS A 104 14.14 -6.09 -0.48
N GLU A 105 14.57 -4.90 -0.05
CA GLU A 105 15.69 -4.19 -0.67
C GLU A 105 16.95 -5.07 -0.70
N ALA A 106 17.33 -5.65 0.44
CA ALA A 106 18.49 -6.53 0.53
C ALA A 106 18.35 -7.77 -0.37
N PHE A 107 17.17 -8.38 -0.39
CA PHE A 107 16.86 -9.51 -1.28
C PHE A 107 17.05 -9.15 -2.75
N LEU A 108 16.47 -8.04 -3.21
CA LEU A 108 16.56 -7.61 -4.61
C LEU A 108 18.00 -7.24 -5.01
N ARG A 109 18.76 -6.62 -4.10
CA ARG A 109 20.19 -6.33 -4.33
C ARG A 109 21.02 -7.61 -4.47
N GLN A 110 20.67 -8.65 -3.72
CA GLN A 110 21.33 -9.95 -3.85
C GLN A 110 20.93 -10.65 -5.15
N ASP A 111 19.64 -10.66 -5.49
CA ASP A 111 19.14 -11.21 -6.76
C ASP A 111 19.79 -10.51 -7.98
N TYR A 112 19.95 -9.18 -7.94
CA TYR A 112 20.69 -8.43 -8.95
C TYR A 112 22.13 -8.97 -9.12
N LYS A 113 22.89 -9.12 -8.02
CA LYS A 113 24.26 -9.63 -8.07
C LYS A 113 24.33 -11.05 -8.60
N ASP A 114 23.40 -11.91 -8.19
CA ASP A 114 23.36 -13.31 -8.61
C ASP A 114 23.07 -13.40 -10.11
N ARG A 115 22.07 -12.66 -10.61
CA ARG A 115 21.74 -12.57 -12.04
C ARG A 115 22.86 -11.97 -12.86
N LEU A 116 23.57 -10.96 -12.35
CA LEU A 116 24.72 -10.36 -13.01
C LEU A 116 25.84 -11.40 -13.20
N ARG A 117 26.18 -12.16 -12.14
CA ARG A 117 27.19 -13.23 -12.22
C ARG A 117 26.79 -14.35 -13.17
N ASN A 118 25.50 -14.65 -13.28
CA ASN A 118 24.96 -15.68 -14.18
C ASN A 118 24.74 -15.19 -15.62
N ASN A 119 25.10 -13.93 -15.94
CA ASN A 119 24.88 -13.31 -17.25
C ASN A 119 23.39 -13.31 -17.67
N GLU A 120 22.50 -13.13 -16.68
CA GLU A 120 21.04 -13.09 -16.85
C GLU A 120 20.50 -11.67 -17.06
N LEU A 121 21.36 -10.64 -17.09
CA LEU A 121 20.94 -9.24 -17.20
C LEU A 121 21.45 -8.54 -18.46
N ARG A 122 22.68 -8.86 -18.86
CA ARG A 122 23.39 -8.15 -19.93
C ARG A 122 22.62 -8.18 -21.24
N GLY A 123 22.28 -7.01 -21.78
CA GLY A 123 21.56 -6.87 -23.04
C GLY A 123 20.17 -7.51 -23.04
N ARG A 124 19.61 -7.78 -21.85
CA ARG A 124 18.24 -8.28 -21.68
C ARG A 124 17.28 -7.15 -21.46
N THR A 125 16.13 -7.27 -22.08
CA THR A 125 14.96 -6.45 -21.78
C THR A 125 13.88 -7.36 -21.22
N ARG A 126 13.09 -6.83 -20.29
CA ARG A 126 12.06 -7.55 -19.56
C ARG A 126 10.83 -6.68 -19.44
N MET A 127 9.70 -7.25 -19.85
CA MET A 127 8.39 -6.66 -19.65
C MET A 127 7.56 -7.57 -18.76
N VAL A 128 6.94 -6.98 -17.75
CA VAL A 128 6.00 -7.64 -16.86
C VAL A 128 4.66 -6.97 -17.01
N TYR A 129 3.61 -7.75 -17.23
CA TYR A 129 2.26 -7.24 -17.46
C TYR A 129 1.22 -8.17 -16.85
N GLU A 130 0.08 -7.59 -16.51
CA GLU A 130 -1.09 -8.34 -16.04
C GLU A 130 -1.72 -9.13 -17.19
N ILE A 131 -2.12 -10.37 -16.91
CA ILE A 131 -2.80 -11.22 -17.90
C ILE A 131 -4.25 -10.75 -18.03
N THR A 132 -4.70 -10.51 -19.27
CA THR A 132 -6.08 -10.10 -19.55
C THR A 132 -7.08 -11.08 -18.92
N GLY A 133 -8.03 -10.55 -18.15
CA GLY A 133 -9.06 -11.36 -17.47
C GLY A 133 -8.59 -12.08 -16.20
N ARG A 134 -7.32 -11.94 -15.79
CA ARG A 134 -6.80 -12.50 -14.53
C ARG A 134 -6.29 -11.44 -13.56
N GLY A 135 -6.75 -10.21 -13.75
CA GLY A 135 -6.36 -9.10 -12.90
C GLY A 135 -7.01 -9.14 -11.52
N TYR A 136 -7.27 -7.98 -10.93
CA TYR A 136 -7.83 -7.89 -9.59
C TYR A 136 -9.13 -8.70 -9.44
N SER A 137 -9.15 -9.55 -8.41
CA SER A 137 -10.34 -10.13 -7.83
C SER A 137 -10.17 -10.26 -6.32
N GLU A 138 -11.27 -10.28 -5.57
CA GLU A 138 -11.27 -10.28 -4.09
C GLU A 138 -10.47 -11.44 -3.47
N ASP A 139 -10.37 -12.57 -4.16
CA ASP A 139 -9.62 -13.76 -3.77
C ASP A 139 -8.09 -13.63 -3.99
N LYS A 140 -7.64 -12.65 -4.78
CA LYS A 140 -6.20 -12.40 -4.98
C LYS A 140 -5.51 -11.84 -3.75
N VAL A 141 -6.26 -11.24 -2.84
CA VAL A 141 -5.72 -10.59 -1.64
C VAL A 141 -6.19 -11.34 -0.40
N THR A 142 -5.26 -12.02 0.25
CA THR A 142 -5.45 -12.66 1.54
C THR A 142 -5.02 -11.71 2.64
N VAL A 143 -5.91 -11.44 3.59
CA VAL A 143 -5.63 -10.60 4.77
C VAL A 143 -5.15 -11.52 5.89
N PHE A 144 -3.95 -11.27 6.41
CA PHE A 144 -3.44 -11.98 7.60
C PHE A 144 -3.67 -11.17 8.87
N SER A 145 -3.49 -9.85 8.80
CA SER A 145 -3.73 -8.90 9.89
C SER A 145 -4.09 -7.52 9.34
N GLU A 146 -4.30 -6.54 10.23
CA GLU A 146 -4.52 -5.14 9.87
C GLU A 146 -3.33 -4.48 9.17
N ASP A 147 -2.16 -5.11 9.24
CA ASP A 147 -0.87 -4.62 8.76
C ASP A 147 -0.17 -5.58 7.80
N SER A 148 -0.78 -6.73 7.44
CA SER A 148 -0.12 -7.74 6.63
C SER A 148 -1.08 -8.47 5.70
N TRP A 149 -0.65 -8.59 4.45
CA TRP A 149 -1.41 -9.18 3.37
C TRP A 149 -0.52 -10.04 2.47
N ALA A 150 -1.12 -11.07 1.86
CA ALA A 150 -0.55 -11.76 0.71
C ALA A 150 -1.35 -11.43 -0.55
N VAL A 151 -0.65 -11.11 -1.62
CA VAL A 151 -1.23 -10.79 -2.93
C VAL A 151 -0.74 -11.78 -3.98
N ASN A 152 -1.65 -12.46 -4.66
CA ASN A 152 -1.33 -13.31 -5.79
C ASN A 152 -1.42 -12.51 -7.09
N LEU A 153 -0.28 -12.17 -7.68
CA LEU A 153 -0.21 -11.51 -8.98
C LEU A 153 -0.05 -12.56 -10.09
N ASP A 154 -1.04 -12.71 -10.96
CA ASP A 154 -0.97 -13.58 -12.13
C ASP A 154 -0.45 -12.77 -13.33
N LEU A 155 0.85 -12.88 -13.61
CA LEU A 155 1.55 -11.98 -14.54
C LEU A 155 2.18 -12.73 -15.71
N GLY A 156 2.17 -12.08 -16.87
CA GLY A 156 2.99 -12.43 -18.01
C GLY A 156 4.38 -11.79 -17.88
N VAL A 157 5.42 -12.57 -18.21
CA VAL A 157 6.80 -12.12 -18.26
C VAL A 157 7.35 -12.44 -19.63
N ASP A 158 7.70 -11.38 -20.36
CA ASP A 158 8.35 -11.45 -21.66
C ASP A 158 9.79 -10.94 -21.51
N GLU A 159 10.77 -11.79 -21.79
CA GLU A 159 12.19 -11.42 -21.81
C GLU A 159 12.74 -11.53 -23.23
N HIS A 160 13.43 -10.49 -23.66
CA HIS A 160 14.16 -10.46 -24.93
C HIS A 160 15.65 -10.30 -24.69
N PHE A 161 16.45 -10.82 -25.61
CA PHE A 161 17.89 -10.60 -25.67
C PHE A 161 18.21 -10.03 -27.05
N GLN A 162 18.76 -8.82 -27.09
CA GLN A 162 19.07 -8.11 -28.34
C GLN A 162 17.87 -8.05 -29.32
N GLY A 163 16.66 -7.86 -28.79
CA GLY A 163 15.43 -7.77 -29.59
C GLY A 163 14.81 -9.12 -30.00
N GLN A 164 15.44 -10.26 -29.70
CA GLN A 164 14.87 -11.58 -29.94
C GLN A 164 14.16 -12.10 -28.68
N PRO A 165 12.92 -12.64 -28.78
CA PRO A 165 12.22 -13.20 -27.62
C PRO A 165 12.94 -14.45 -27.13
N VAL A 166 13.26 -14.50 -25.83
CA VAL A 166 13.96 -15.64 -25.20
C VAL A 166 13.06 -16.39 -24.24
N LYS A 167 12.15 -15.68 -23.57
CA LYS A 167 11.26 -16.28 -22.59
C LYS A 167 9.92 -15.58 -22.63
N ARG A 168 8.85 -16.37 -22.67
CA ARG A 168 7.48 -15.92 -22.49
C ARG A 168 6.77 -16.89 -21.57
N THR A 169 6.39 -16.42 -20.40
CA THR A 169 5.86 -17.30 -19.34
C THR A 169 4.79 -16.59 -18.53
N TYR A 170 3.84 -17.37 -18.03
CA TYR A 170 2.80 -16.89 -17.12
C TYR A 170 3.03 -17.47 -15.74
N ILE A 171 3.17 -16.61 -14.75
CA ILE A 171 3.58 -16.99 -13.40
C ILE A 171 2.65 -16.30 -12.41
N ARG A 172 2.23 -17.07 -11.39
CA ARG A 172 1.64 -16.53 -10.16
C ARG A 172 2.76 -16.16 -9.20
N PHE A 173 2.88 -14.88 -8.90
CA PHE A 173 3.79 -14.34 -7.91
C PHE A 173 3.02 -14.08 -6.60
N PRO A 174 3.24 -14.90 -5.56
CA PRO A 174 2.70 -14.65 -4.24
C PRO A 174 3.56 -13.61 -3.54
N ILE A 175 3.08 -12.38 -3.43
CA ILE A 175 3.77 -11.23 -2.87
C ILE A 175 3.32 -10.99 -1.43
N SER A 176 4.26 -10.67 -0.54
CA SER A 176 3.98 -10.20 0.82
C SER A 176 3.94 -8.67 0.84
N ILE A 177 2.87 -8.11 1.40
CA ILE A 177 2.72 -6.67 1.62
C ILE A 177 2.50 -6.43 3.10
N VAL A 178 3.12 -5.37 3.60
CA VAL A 178 2.99 -4.93 4.99
C VAL A 178 2.61 -3.47 5.06
N ARG A 179 2.03 -3.03 6.18
CA ARG A 179 1.95 -1.60 6.48
C ARG A 179 3.35 -1.09 6.74
N MET A 180 3.68 0.09 6.22
CA MET A 180 5.00 0.67 6.38
C MET A 180 4.89 2.17 6.64
N GLU A 181 5.37 2.59 7.81
CA GLU A 181 5.40 3.99 8.21
C GLU A 181 6.65 4.65 7.61
N VAL A 182 6.44 5.37 6.51
CA VAL A 182 7.45 6.20 5.86
C VAL A 182 6.85 7.58 5.62
N ASP A 183 7.69 8.58 5.42
CA ASP A 183 7.25 9.91 4.99
C ASP A 183 6.28 9.81 3.80
N SER A 184 5.06 10.30 4.01
CA SER A 184 3.98 10.35 3.01
C SER A 184 4.37 11.05 1.70
N VAL A 185 5.38 11.93 1.73
CA VAL A 185 5.91 12.58 0.52
C VAL A 185 6.64 11.58 -0.37
N GLN A 186 7.35 10.62 0.23
CA GLN A 186 8.11 9.59 -0.48
C GLN A 186 7.28 8.33 -0.75
N ASN A 187 6.44 7.94 0.22
CA ASN A 187 5.55 6.80 0.11
C ASN A 187 4.11 7.20 0.49
N PRO A 188 3.30 7.69 -0.46
CA PRO A 188 1.92 8.06 -0.21
C PRO A 188 1.00 6.86 0.05
N TRP A 189 1.45 5.63 -0.24
CA TRP A 189 0.64 4.42 -0.08
C TRP A 189 0.56 3.96 1.37
N GLY A 190 1.55 4.27 2.21
CA GLY A 190 1.66 3.71 3.57
C GLY A 190 1.85 2.19 3.60
N LEU A 191 2.25 1.61 2.47
CA LEU A 191 2.45 0.18 2.25
C LEU A 191 3.92 -0.10 1.93
N GLY A 192 4.40 -1.25 2.38
CA GLY A 192 5.73 -1.79 2.13
C GLY A 192 5.64 -3.07 1.32
N PHE A 193 6.39 -3.11 0.22
CA PHE A 193 6.57 -4.29 -0.61
C PHE A 193 7.62 -5.20 0.03
N ASN A 194 7.18 -6.35 0.53
CA ASN A 194 7.99 -7.28 1.33
C ASN A 194 8.41 -8.54 0.54
N CYS A 195 8.56 -8.40 -0.78
CA CYS A 195 8.99 -9.47 -1.68
C CYS A 195 8.03 -10.67 -1.67
N TYR A 196 8.52 -11.91 -1.60
CA TYR A 196 7.70 -13.10 -1.83
C TYR A 196 7.14 -13.69 -0.54
N ASN A 197 5.84 -14.00 -0.54
CA ASN A 197 5.17 -14.74 0.54
C ASN A 197 5.38 -16.26 0.42
N SER A 198 5.60 -16.77 -0.80
CA SER A 198 5.97 -18.16 -1.06
C SER A 198 6.65 -18.28 -2.43
N ILE A 199 6.95 -19.49 -2.88
CA ILE A 199 7.64 -19.71 -4.15
C ILE A 199 6.69 -19.38 -5.33
N PRO A 200 7.12 -18.57 -6.32
CA PRO A 200 6.35 -18.33 -7.53
C PRO A 200 6.00 -19.62 -8.28
N LYS A 201 4.78 -19.70 -8.82
CA LYS A 201 4.26 -20.90 -9.49
C LYS A 201 3.95 -20.61 -10.94
N LEU A 202 4.35 -21.51 -11.84
CA LEU A 202 3.93 -21.44 -13.23
C LEU A 202 2.40 -21.60 -13.33
N LEU A 203 1.75 -20.83 -14.19
CA LEU A 203 0.34 -20.98 -14.48
C LEU A 203 0.16 -22.02 -15.60
N GLU A 204 -0.35 -23.19 -15.25
CA GLU A 204 -0.68 -24.25 -16.21
C GLU A 204 -1.86 -23.83 -17.10
N GLY A 205 -1.80 -24.18 -18.39
CA GLY A 205 -2.91 -23.98 -19.34
C GLY A 205 -3.08 -22.55 -19.89
N VAL A 206 -2.19 -21.62 -19.57
CA VAL A 206 -2.12 -20.31 -20.25
C VAL A 206 -1.05 -20.42 -21.33
N GLU A 207 -1.43 -20.81 -22.54
CA GLU A 207 -0.48 -20.81 -23.66
C GLU A 207 -0.24 -19.38 -24.16
N PRO A 208 1.02 -18.99 -24.40
CA PRO A 208 1.30 -17.72 -25.02
C PRO A 208 0.72 -17.71 -26.43
N LYS A 209 -0.28 -16.86 -26.67
CA LYS A 209 -0.73 -16.59 -28.04
C LYS A 209 0.49 -16.15 -28.85
N THR A 210 0.88 -16.99 -29.80
CA THR A 210 1.92 -16.65 -30.76
C THR A 210 1.28 -15.66 -31.71
N GLU A 211 1.73 -14.40 -31.70
CA GLU A 211 1.28 -13.44 -32.70
C GLU A 211 1.84 -13.90 -34.04
N GLU A 212 0.97 -14.50 -34.87
CA GLU A 212 1.24 -14.70 -36.29
C GLU A 212 1.46 -13.31 -36.91
N LYS A 213 2.69 -13.05 -37.34
CA LYS A 213 3.01 -11.89 -38.18
C LYS A 213 2.13 -11.96 -39.43
N LYS A 214 1.21 -11.01 -39.53
CA LYS A 214 0.45 -10.75 -40.76
C LYS A 214 1.21 -9.79 -41.66
#